data_AF-A0A528CUD2-F1
#
_entry.id   AF-A0A528CUD2-F1
#
_cell.length_a   1.000
_cell.length_b   1.000
_cell.length_c   1.000
_cell.angle_alpha   90.00
_cell.angle_beta   90.00
_cell.angle_gamma   90.00
#
_symmetry.space_group_name_H-M   'P 1'
#
loop_
_entity.id
_entity.type
_entity.pdbx_description
1 polymer ?
#
loop_
_entity_poly.entity_id
_entity_poly.type
_entity_poly.pdbx_seq_one_letter_code
_entity_poly.pdbx_strand_id
1 'polypeptide(L)'
;MVSIRPVRWEDVDALYAISLATGFEGGDASHLYEDPKLMGHIYAAPYAVLEPQLAIVVEDSRGVAGFAVGTIDTREWEDRLEREWWPQLRLRYADPPEALRDLWTPEQRRASM
;
A
#
# COMPACT_ATOMS: atom_id res chain seq x y z
N MET A 1 2.94 -26.65 0.66
CA MET A 1 1.49 -26.58 0.39
C MET A 1 1.12 -25.11 0.39
N VAL A 2 0.30 -24.67 -0.57
CA VAL A 2 -0.17 -23.28 -0.64
C VAL A 2 -1.54 -23.22 0.04
N SER A 3 -1.76 -22.24 0.91
CA SER A 3 -3.05 -22.01 1.58
C SER A 3 -3.48 -20.55 1.44
N ILE A 4 -4.80 -20.34 1.44
CA ILE A 4 -5.41 -19.01 1.50
C ILE A 4 -6.04 -18.86 2.89
N ARG A 5 -5.80 -17.71 3.53
CA ARG A 5 -6.35 -17.41 4.86
C ARG A 5 -6.64 -15.92 5.00
N PRO A 6 -7.50 -15.52 5.96
CA PRO A 6 -7.64 -14.12 6.35
C PRO A 6 -6.28 -13.50 6.70
N VAL A 7 -6.13 -12.21 6.39
CA VAL A 7 -4.96 -11.43 6.79
C VAL A 7 -4.90 -11.31 8.31
N ARG A 8 -3.69 -11.23 8.84
CA ARG A 8 -3.42 -10.92 10.24
C ARG A 8 -2.54 -9.69 10.34
N TRP A 9 -2.49 -9.08 11.51
CA TRP A 9 -1.70 -7.86 11.70
C TRP A 9 -0.21 -8.10 11.44
N GLU A 10 0.30 -9.32 11.66
CA GLU A 10 1.69 -9.69 11.39
C GLU A 10 2.02 -9.74 9.89
N ASP A 11 1.02 -9.86 9.01
CA ASP A 11 1.22 -9.96 7.56
C ASP A 11 1.42 -8.59 6.90
N VAL A 12 1.18 -7.48 7.61
CA VAL A 12 1.21 -6.13 7.04
C VAL A 12 2.57 -5.80 6.41
N ASP A 13 3.67 -6.20 7.03
CA ASP A 13 5.01 -6.02 6.44
C ASP A 13 5.21 -6.84 5.16
N ALA A 14 4.58 -8.02 5.05
CA ALA A 14 4.59 -8.78 3.81
C ALA A 14 3.76 -8.09 2.71
N LEU A 15 2.63 -7.48 3.05
CA LEU A 15 1.85 -6.67 2.11
C LEU A 15 2.67 -5.48 1.56
N TYR A 16 3.44 -4.79 2.40
CA TYR A 16 4.35 -3.74 1.95
C TYR A 16 5.37 -4.28 0.93
N ALA A 17 6.05 -5.37 1.28
CA ALA A 17 7.08 -5.97 0.42
C ALA A 17 6.51 -6.46 -0.92
N ILE A 18 5.36 -7.14 -0.91
CA ILE A 18 4.70 -7.64 -2.11
C ILE A 18 4.19 -6.49 -2.99
N SER A 19 3.58 -5.46 -2.38
CA SER A 19 3.11 -4.27 -3.10
C SER A 19 4.26 -3.55 -3.82
N LEU A 20 5.43 -3.45 -3.18
CA LEU A 20 6.62 -2.88 -3.82
C LEU A 20 7.15 -3.76 -4.95
N ALA A 21 7.29 -5.06 -4.70
CA ALA A 21 7.82 -6.04 -5.66
C ALA A 21 6.94 -6.25 -6.90
N THR A 22 5.71 -5.74 -6.88
CA THR A 22 4.74 -5.85 -7.99
C THR A 22 4.22 -4.47 -8.46
N GLY A 23 4.78 -3.39 -7.92
CA GLY A 23 4.27 -2.03 -8.08
C GLY A 23 4.61 -1.32 -9.40
N PHE A 24 5.48 -1.91 -10.23
CA PHE A 24 5.90 -1.36 -11.52
C PHE A 24 5.39 -2.22 -12.66
N GLU A 25 4.16 -1.97 -13.11
CA GLU A 25 3.48 -2.75 -14.17
C GLU A 25 3.43 -4.26 -13.84
N GLY A 26 3.28 -4.61 -12.55
CA GLY A 26 3.33 -5.98 -12.06
C GLY A 26 4.75 -6.47 -11.71
N GLY A 27 5.79 -5.69 -11.98
CA GLY A 27 7.18 -5.92 -11.62
C GLY A 27 7.68 -5.08 -10.44
N ASP A 28 8.98 -5.16 -10.15
CA ASP A 28 9.59 -4.54 -8.97
C ASP A 28 9.76 -3.02 -9.09
N ALA A 29 9.12 -2.28 -8.18
CA ALA A 29 9.19 -0.82 -8.08
C ALA A 29 10.27 -0.31 -7.12
N SER A 30 11.10 -1.18 -6.52
CA SER A 30 12.16 -0.79 -5.57
C SER A 30 13.15 0.24 -6.11
N HIS A 31 13.33 0.31 -7.43
CA HIS A 31 14.20 1.28 -8.10
C HIS A 31 13.59 2.68 -8.24
N LEU A 32 12.30 2.86 -7.93
CA LEU A 32 11.56 4.13 -8.12
C LEU A 32 11.42 4.94 -6.83
N TYR A 33 11.43 4.29 -5.67
CA TYR A 33 11.03 4.89 -4.41
C TYR A 33 12.13 4.73 -3.36
N GLU A 34 12.35 5.80 -2.59
CA GLU A 34 13.31 5.80 -1.48
C GLU A 34 12.69 5.11 -0.26
N ASP A 35 11.41 5.38 0.01
CA ASP A 35 10.66 4.67 1.04
C ASP A 35 10.05 3.37 0.47
N PRO A 36 10.55 2.18 0.86
CA PRO A 36 10.02 0.91 0.37
C PRO A 36 8.58 0.64 0.81
N LYS A 37 8.04 1.41 1.77
CA LYS A 37 6.67 1.25 2.26
C LYS A 37 5.65 2.10 1.49
N LEU A 38 6.08 3.05 0.67
CA LEU A 38 5.16 3.98 -0.02
C LEU A 38 4.05 3.23 -0.78
N MET A 39 4.42 2.24 -1.60
CA MET A 39 3.45 1.48 -2.40
C MET A 39 2.45 0.72 -1.52
N GLY A 40 2.89 0.11 -0.43
CA GLY A 40 1.99 -0.57 0.48
C GLY A 40 1.10 0.40 1.26
N HIS A 41 1.59 1.59 1.60
CA HIS A 41 0.78 2.62 2.28
C HIS A 41 -0.40 3.06 1.43
N ILE A 42 -0.22 3.15 0.12
CA ILE A 42 -1.25 3.60 -0.81
C ILE A 42 -2.18 2.44 -1.21
N TYR A 43 -1.61 1.28 -1.56
CA TYR A 43 -2.35 0.26 -2.31
C TYR A 43 -2.68 -1.03 -1.55
N ALA A 44 -2.15 -1.25 -0.33
CA ALA A 44 -2.29 -2.55 0.34
C ALA A 44 -2.62 -2.46 1.84
N ALA A 45 -1.74 -1.84 2.63
CA ALA A 45 -1.83 -1.76 4.07
C ALA A 45 -3.15 -1.20 4.62
N PRO A 46 -3.79 -0.13 4.06
CA PRO A 46 -5.03 0.37 4.63
C PRO A 46 -6.12 -0.69 4.65
N TYR A 47 -6.23 -1.53 3.63
CA TYR A 47 -7.23 -2.59 3.59
C TYR A 47 -7.03 -3.62 4.70
N ALA A 48 -5.78 -4.05 4.94
CA ALA A 48 -5.49 -5.01 5.99
C ALA A 48 -5.70 -4.44 7.41
N VAL A 49 -5.57 -3.13 7.59
CA VAL A 49 -5.73 -2.47 8.89
C VAL A 49 -7.18 -2.06 9.15
N LEU A 50 -7.85 -1.49 8.16
CA LEU A 50 -9.18 -0.89 8.29
C LEU A 50 -10.30 -1.87 7.93
N GLU A 51 -10.07 -2.76 6.96
CA GLU A 51 -11.06 -3.76 6.49
C GLU A 51 -10.48 -5.19 6.44
N PRO A 52 -9.90 -5.71 7.54
CA PRO A 52 -9.27 -7.03 7.56
C PRO A 52 -10.23 -8.17 7.17
N GLN A 53 -11.55 -7.98 7.35
CA GLN A 53 -12.57 -8.95 6.99
C GLN A 53 -12.70 -9.21 5.48
N LEU A 54 -12.18 -8.30 4.63
CA LEU A 54 -12.15 -8.42 3.17
C LEU A 54 -10.75 -8.67 2.62
N ALA A 55 -9.76 -8.85 3.51
CA ALA A 55 -8.37 -9.03 3.15
C ALA A 55 -7.93 -10.48 3.40
N ILE A 56 -7.37 -11.10 2.37
CA ILE A 56 -6.83 -12.45 2.42
C ILE A 56 -5.39 -12.46 1.93
N VAL A 57 -4.63 -13.43 2.43
CA VAL A 57 -3.27 -13.71 2.00
C VAL A 57 -3.16 -15.12 1.48
N VAL A 58 -2.23 -15.34 0.55
CA VAL A 58 -1.76 -16.65 0.15
C VAL A 58 -0.40 -16.91 0.79
N GLU A 59 -0.24 -18.05 1.43
CA GLU A 59 0.96 -18.43 2.18
C GLU A 59 1.53 -19.76 1.64
N ASP A 60 2.85 -19.80 1.49
CA ASP A 60 3.61 -21.01 1.18
C ASP A 60 4.58 -21.36 2.33
N SER A 61 5.47 -22.33 2.14
CA SER A 61 6.43 -22.76 3.18
C SER A 61 7.46 -21.68 3.59
N ARG A 62 7.54 -20.56 2.88
CA ARG A 62 8.44 -19.42 3.14
C ARG A 62 7.69 -18.22 3.75
N GLY A 63 6.37 -18.30 3.88
CA GLY A 63 5.52 -17.23 4.42
C GLY A 63 4.52 -16.70 3.39
N VAL A 64 4.01 -15.50 3.65
CA VAL A 64 3.04 -14.82 2.77
C VAL A 64 3.68 -14.51 1.42
N ALA A 65 3.07 -15.03 0.36
CA ALA A 65 3.55 -14.93 -1.02
C ALA A 65 2.67 -14.03 -1.90
N GLY A 66 1.52 -13.59 -1.41
CA GLY A 66 0.58 -12.73 -2.13
C GLY A 66 -0.60 -12.33 -1.26
N PHE A 67 -1.38 -11.36 -1.73
CA PHE A 67 -2.60 -10.91 -1.07
C PHE A 67 -3.69 -10.58 -2.07
N ALA A 68 -4.94 -10.59 -1.60
CA ALA A 68 -6.06 -9.96 -2.27
C ALA A 68 -6.82 -9.15 -1.22
N VAL A 69 -7.13 -7.91 -1.57
CA VAL A 69 -7.78 -6.93 -0.69
C VAL A 69 -8.87 -6.19 -1.46
N GLY A 70 -9.81 -5.61 -0.74
CA GLY A 70 -10.85 -4.79 -1.33
C GLY A 70 -11.76 -4.17 -0.29
N THR A 71 -12.72 -3.41 -0.77
CA THR A 71 -13.82 -2.81 -0.01
C THR A 71 -15.13 -3.04 -0.76
N ILE A 72 -16.26 -3.01 -0.05
CA ILE A 72 -17.58 -3.19 -0.67
C ILE A 72 -18.11 -1.87 -1.25
N ASP A 73 -17.91 -0.75 -0.55
CA ASP A 73 -18.39 0.57 -0.97
C ASP A 73 -17.21 1.54 -1.11
N THR A 74 -16.93 1.93 -2.36
CA THR A 74 -15.81 2.83 -2.67
C THR A 74 -15.96 4.21 -2.02
N ARG A 75 -17.18 4.75 -1.90
CA ARG A 75 -17.38 6.09 -1.33
C ARG A 75 -17.16 6.08 0.17
N GLU A 76 -17.71 5.09 0.85
CA GLU A 76 -17.48 4.92 2.29
C GLU A 76 -15.99 4.69 2.59
N TRP A 77 -15.32 3.92 1.74
CA TRP A 77 -13.89 3.66 1.83
C TRP A 77 -13.04 4.93 1.67
N GLU A 78 -13.31 5.73 0.63
CA GLU A 78 -12.63 7.02 0.41
C GLU A 78 -12.81 7.95 1.61
N ASP A 79 -14.06 8.10 2.07
CA ASP A 79 -14.40 8.91 3.24
C ASP A 79 -13.66 8.43 4.50
N ARG A 80 -13.51 7.12 4.68
CA ARG A 80 -12.80 6.52 5.81
C ARG A 80 -11.30 6.74 5.74
N LEU A 81 -10.70 6.56 4.56
CA LEU A 81 -9.29 6.83 4.34
C LEU A 81 -8.93 8.29 4.63
N GLU A 82 -9.77 9.24 4.22
CA GLU A 82 -9.59 10.66 4.51
C GLU A 82 -9.60 10.97 6.02
N ARG A 83 -10.41 10.24 6.80
CA ARG A 83 -10.48 10.41 8.25
C ARG A 83 -9.35 9.71 9.00
N GLU A 84 -9.02 8.48 8.60
CA GLU A 84 -8.24 7.55 9.44
C GLU A 84 -6.83 7.26 8.91
N TRP A 85 -6.58 7.43 7.61
CA TRP A 85 -5.36 6.92 6.98
C TRP A 85 -4.49 8.02 6.36
N TRP A 86 -5.05 8.82 5.45
CA TRP A 86 -4.30 9.83 4.71
C TRP A 86 -3.71 10.98 5.54
N PRO A 87 -4.34 11.47 6.63
CA PRO A 87 -3.79 12.61 7.37
C PRO A 87 -2.36 12.38 7.87
N GLN A 88 -2.04 11.19 8.40
CA GLN A 88 -0.69 10.89 8.88
C GLN A 88 0.30 10.68 7.73
N LEU A 89 -0.14 10.11 6.61
CA LEU A 89 0.72 9.88 5.45
C LEU A 89 1.05 11.19 4.71
N ARG A 90 0.12 12.15 4.63
CA ARG A 90 0.39 13.48 4.07
C ARG A 90 1.39 14.28 4.91
N LEU A 91 1.48 14.02 6.22
CA LEU A 91 2.53 14.59 7.07
C LEU A 91 3.88 13.91 6.82
N ARG A 92 3.89 12.60 6.59
CA ARG A 92 5.11 11.81 6.30
C ARG A 92 5.68 12.15 4.92
N TYR A 93 4.82 12.24 3.91
CA TYR A 93 5.15 12.50 2.52
C TYR A 93 4.66 13.90 2.13
N ALA A 94 5.22 14.91 2.80
CA ALA A 94 4.83 16.29 2.53
C ALA A 94 5.19 16.68 1.09
N ASP A 95 4.24 17.31 0.39
CA ASP A 95 4.45 17.78 -0.97
C ASP A 95 5.61 18.78 -1.03
N PRO A 96 6.55 18.63 -1.97
CA PRO A 96 7.50 19.68 -2.27
C PRO A 96 6.78 20.93 -2.79
N PRO A 97 7.46 22.09 -2.83
CA PRO A 97 6.88 23.29 -3.44
C PRO A 97 6.37 23.01 -4.86
N GLU A 98 5.12 23.43 -5.14
CA GLU A 98 4.47 23.25 -6.45
C GLU A 98 5.29 23.86 -7.59
N ALA A 99 6.03 24.94 -7.32
CA ALA A 99 6.93 25.57 -8.29
C ALA A 99 8.04 24.64 -8.82
N LEU A 100 8.30 23.51 -8.17
CA LEU A 100 9.31 22.52 -8.55
C LEU A 100 8.71 21.24 -9.14
N ARG A 101 7.43 21.24 -9.57
CA ARG A 101 6.71 20.04 -10.03
C ARG A 101 7.47 19.21 -11.07
N ASP A 102 8.15 19.88 -12.01
CA ASP A 102 8.93 19.23 -13.05
C ASP A 102 10.14 18.45 -12.50
N LEU A 103 10.65 18.85 -11.34
CA LEU A 103 11.80 18.24 -10.66
C LEU A 103 11.40 17.19 -9.62
N TRP A 104 10.10 16.93 -9.41
CA TRP A 104 9.67 15.95 -8.42
C TRP A 104 10.21 14.56 -8.73
N THR A 105 10.63 13.85 -7.69
CA THR A 105 11.02 12.44 -7.80
C THR A 105 9.79 11.58 -8.11
N PRO A 106 9.96 10.34 -8.62
CA PRO A 106 8.84 9.41 -8.78
C PRO A 106 8.05 9.20 -7.48
N GLU A 107 8.73 9.14 -6.33
CA GLU A 107 8.12 9.08 -5.01
C GLU A 107 7.23 10.28 -4.69
N GLN A 108 7.73 11.50 -4.87
CA GLN A 108 6.97 12.73 -4.62
C GLN A 108 5.74 12.82 -5.51
N ARG A 109 5.88 12.45 -6.79
CA ARG A 109 4.73 12.39 -7.71
C ARG A 109 3.70 11.36 -7.27
N ARG A 110 4.14 10.19 -6.80
CA ARG A 110 3.25 9.12 -6.36
C ARG A 110 2.51 9.46 -5.08
N ALA A 111 3.17 10.08 -4.11
CA ALA A 111 2.58 10.46 -2.82
C ALA A 111 1.55 11.59 -2.94
N SER A 112 1.64 12.38 -4.01
CA SER A 112 0.78 13.54 -4.30
C SER A 112 -0.39 13.23 -5.25
N MET A 113 -0.55 11.98 -5.66
CA MET A 113 -1.69 11.51 -6.46
C MET A 113 -2.93 11.29 -5.60
#